data_AF-A0A925SDV3-F1
#
_entry.id   AF-A0A925SDV3-F1
#
_cell.length_a   1.000
_cell.length_b   1.000
_cell.length_c   1.000
_cell.angle_alpha   90.00
_cell.angle_beta   90.00
_cell.angle_gamma   90.00
#
_symmetry.space_group_name_H-M   'P 1'
#
loop_
_entity.id
_entity.type
_entity.pdbx_description
1 polymer ?
#
loop_
_entity_poly.entity_id
_entity_poly.type
_entity_poly.pdbx_seq_one_letter_code
_entity_poly.pdbx_strand_id
1 'polypeptide(L)'
;MNYSNLIKIAKNALMRNKFRAFLTMLGIIIGVASVIAMLAIGQGSKKSIQDQMSSMGSNLVFIMPGSQQRGGVMVGGSSNQTLRMEDVEAISEQCSAISAISPELRTSGQVVFGNLNWPTTIYGSNAAYLDIK
;
A
#
# COMPACT_ATOMS: atom_id res chain seq x y z
N MET A 1 -42.45 -34.10 21.61
CA MET A 1 -42.97 -32.83 21.04
C MET A 1 -42.73 -32.84 19.54
N ASN A 2 -43.78 -32.72 18.71
CA ASN A 2 -43.66 -32.83 17.26
C ASN A 2 -43.24 -31.49 16.62
N TYR A 3 -41.92 -31.26 16.54
CA TYR A 3 -41.31 -30.08 15.91
C TYR A 3 -41.76 -29.85 14.46
N SER A 4 -42.07 -30.91 13.72
CA SER A 4 -42.59 -30.82 12.34
C SER A 4 -43.95 -30.11 12.26
N ASN A 5 -44.84 -30.34 13.22
CA ASN A 5 -46.14 -29.64 13.27
C ASN A 5 -45.97 -28.16 13.64
N LEU A 6 -45.03 -27.83 14.53
CA LEU A 6 -44.72 -26.44 14.90
C LEU A 6 -44.22 -25.63 13.70
N ILE A 7 -43.33 -26.20 12.87
CA ILE A 7 -42.82 -25.55 11.65
C ILE A 7 -43.94 -25.34 10.62
N LYS A 8 -44.83 -26.33 10.43
CA LYS A 8 -46.01 -26.17 9.56
C LYS A 8 -46.93 -25.03 10.01
N ILE A 9 -47.20 -24.95 11.31
CA ILE A 9 -48.04 -23.88 11.89
C ILE A 9 -47.37 -22.51 11.71
N ALA A 10 -46.07 -22.40 12.00
CA ALA A 10 -45.31 -21.17 11.83
C ALA A 10 -45.28 -20.68 10.38
N LYS A 11 -45.09 -21.59 9.41
CA LYS A 11 -45.10 -21.26 7.98
C LYS A 11 -46.47 -20.74 7.52
N ASN A 12 -47.56 -21.41 7.95
CA ASN A 12 -48.92 -20.95 7.65
C ASN A 12 -49.21 -19.58 8.29
N ALA A 13 -48.71 -19.32 9.50
CA ALA A 13 -48.84 -18.02 10.16
C ALA A 13 -48.09 -16.90 9.42
N LEU A 14 -46.87 -17.16 8.92
CA LEU A 14 -46.11 -16.21 8.09
C LEU A 14 -46.83 -15.91 6.77
N MET A 15 -47.37 -16.95 6.11
CA MET A 15 -48.09 -16.79 4.84
C MET A 15 -49.38 -15.99 4.96
N ARG A 16 -49.97 -15.91 6.16
CA ARG A 16 -51.17 -15.13 6.43
C ARG A 16 -50.90 -13.62 6.49
N ASN A 17 -49.71 -13.20 6.93
CA ASN A 17 -49.29 -11.80 7.04
C ASN A 17 -47.99 -11.54 6.25
N LYS A 18 -48.05 -11.78 4.94
CA LYS A 18 -46.89 -11.71 4.03
C LYS A 18 -46.15 -10.36 4.11
N PHE A 19 -46.88 -9.25 4.18
CA PHE A 19 -46.28 -7.91 4.18
C PHE A 19 -45.50 -7.61 5.47
N ARG A 20 -46.08 -7.96 6.64
CA ARG A 20 -45.40 -7.81 7.94
C ARG A 20 -44.19 -8.74 8.05
N ALA A 21 -44.32 -9.98 7.60
CA ALA A 21 -43.21 -10.94 7.58
C ALA A 21 -42.07 -10.45 6.66
N PHE A 22 -42.41 -9.91 5.49
CA PHE A 22 -41.42 -9.36 4.56
C PHE A 22 -40.67 -8.16 5.14
N LEU A 23 -41.37 -7.16 5.69
CA LEU A 23 -40.74 -5.96 6.24
C LEU A 23 -39.83 -6.25 7.44
N THR A 24 -40.23 -7.21 8.31
CA THR A 24 -39.40 -7.61 9.45
C THR A 24 -38.14 -8.34 9.03
N MET A 25 -38.23 -9.24 8.03
CA MET A 25 -37.05 -9.88 7.45
C MET A 25 -36.14 -8.88 6.75
N LEU A 26 -36.71 -7.94 6.00
CA LEU A 26 -35.95 -6.91 5.29
C LEU A 26 -35.11 -6.05 6.25
N GLY A 27 -35.68 -5.65 7.39
CA GLY A 27 -34.96 -4.90 8.42
C GLY A 27 -33.76 -5.67 8.97
N ILE A 28 -33.91 -6.97 9.23
CA ILE A 28 -32.82 -7.83 9.71
C ILE A 28 -31.73 -7.98 8.64
N ILE A 29 -32.12 -8.20 7.37
CA ILE A 29 -31.18 -8.37 6.26
C ILE A 29 -30.34 -7.10 6.08
N ILE A 30 -30.97 -5.93 6.03
CA ILE A 30 -30.25 -4.65 5.87
C ILE A 30 -29.38 -4.35 7.10
N GLY A 31 -29.90 -4.61 8.31
CA GLY A 31 -29.15 -4.44 9.55
C GLY A 31 -27.87 -5.27 9.58
N VAL A 32 -27.97 -6.58 9.35
CA VAL A 32 -26.80 -7.47 9.34
C VAL A 32 -25.86 -7.17 8.17
N ALA A 33 -26.40 -6.89 6.98
CA ALA A 33 -25.59 -6.56 5.81
C ALA A 33 -24.76 -5.28 6.01
N SER A 34 -25.34 -4.24 6.59
CA SER A 34 -24.63 -2.98 6.87
C SER A 34 -23.46 -3.17 7.84
N VAL A 35 -23.66 -3.95 8.91
CA VAL A 35 -22.61 -4.24 9.90
C VAL A 35 -21.47 -5.04 9.28
N ILE A 36 -21.80 -6.08 8.49
CA ILE A 36 -20.78 -6.89 7.79
C ILE A 36 -20.00 -6.02 6.79
N ALA A 37 -20.69 -5.19 6.00
CA ALA A 37 -20.05 -4.30 5.03
C ALA A 37 -19.10 -3.30 5.70
N MET A 38 -19.53 -2.67 6.79
CA MET A 38 -18.70 -1.74 7.56
C MET A 38 -17.44 -2.41 8.12
N LEU A 39 -17.58 -3.61 8.69
CA LEU A 39 -16.44 -4.37 9.22
C LEU A 39 -15.49 -4.80 8.12
N ALA A 40 -16.01 -5.28 6.99
CA ALA A 40 -15.21 -5.66 5.83
C ALA A 40 -14.41 -4.48 5.27
N ILE A 41 -15.03 -3.30 5.14
CA ILE A 41 -14.35 -2.09 4.69
C ILE A 41 -13.28 -1.66 5.70
N GLY A 42 -13.61 -1.64 6.99
CA GLY A 42 -12.67 -1.22 8.04
C GLY A 42 -11.43 -2.12 8.12
N GLN A 43 -11.64 -3.44 8.19
CA GLN A 43 -10.54 -4.40 8.25
C GLN A 43 -9.76 -4.48 6.94
N GLY A 44 -10.46 -4.44 5.79
CA GLY A 44 -9.83 -4.45 4.47
C GLY A 44 -8.96 -3.21 4.25
N SER A 45 -9.45 -2.03 4.64
CA SER A 45 -8.68 -0.78 4.53
C SER A 45 -7.45 -0.80 5.44
N LYS A 46 -7.60 -1.26 6.68
CA LYS A 46 -6.47 -1.40 7.62
C LYS A 46 -5.40 -2.35 7.07
N LYS A 47 -5.83 -3.49 6.51
CA LYS A 47 -4.91 -4.46 5.90
C LYS A 47 -4.23 -3.89 4.66
N SER A 48 -4.97 -3.21 3.78
CA SER A 48 -4.41 -2.56 2.59
C SER A 48 -3.36 -1.51 2.96
N ILE A 49 -3.64 -0.66 3.95
CA ILE A 49 -2.66 0.33 4.45
C ILE A 49 -1.45 -0.39 5.05
N GLN A 50 -1.65 -1.43 5.85
CA GLN A 50 -0.55 -2.17 6.44
C GLN A 50 0.31 -2.87 5.40
N ASP A 51 -0.29 -3.46 4.37
CA ASP A 51 0.42 -4.12 3.28
C ASP A 51 1.19 -3.07 2.43
N GLN A 52 0.61 -1.89 2.17
CA GLN A 52 1.30 -0.77 1.52
C GLN A 52 2.47 -0.25 2.36
N MET A 53 2.29 -0.04 3.66
CA MET A 53 3.35 0.40 4.57
C MET A 53 4.46 -0.66 4.69
N SER A 54 4.10 -1.95 4.70
CA SER A 54 5.08 -3.05 4.71
C SER A 54 5.83 -3.13 3.38
N SER A 55 5.15 -2.86 2.26
CA SER A 55 5.77 -2.85 0.91
C SER A 55 6.72 -1.67 0.69
N MET A 56 6.53 -0.57 1.42
CA MET A 56 7.50 0.52 1.48
C MET A 56 8.76 0.14 2.27
N GLY A 57 8.80 -1.06 2.87
CA GLY A 57 9.86 -1.52 3.77
C GLY A 57 9.82 -0.71 5.05
N SER A 58 9.37 -1.33 6.15
CA SER A 58 9.30 -0.65 7.46
C SER A 58 10.67 -0.25 8.02
N ASN A 59 11.76 -0.55 7.30
CA ASN A 59 13.15 -0.33 7.69
C ASN A 59 13.98 0.32 6.56
N LEU A 60 13.37 1.07 5.64
CA LEU A 60 14.11 1.81 4.61
C LEU A 60 14.36 3.27 5.03
N VAL A 61 15.60 3.72 4.84
CA VAL A 61 16.00 5.12 5.03
C VAL A 61 16.57 5.66 3.72
N PHE A 62 15.92 6.68 3.16
CA PHE A 62 16.39 7.36 1.94
C PHE A 62 17.21 8.60 2.31
N ILE A 63 18.46 8.64 1.86
CA ILE A 63 19.34 9.79 2.04
C ILE A 63 19.41 10.54 0.71
N MET A 64 18.98 11.80 0.70
CA MET A 64 19.04 12.67 -0.47
C MET A 64 19.92 13.89 -0.17
N PRO A 65 20.69 14.38 -1.16
CA PRO A 65 21.48 15.60 -0.96
C PRO A 65 20.54 16.79 -0.73
N GLY A 66 20.94 17.68 0.19
CA GLY A 66 20.14 18.87 0.51
C GLY A 66 20.03 19.82 -0.69
N SER A 67 18.83 20.39 -0.91
CA SER A 67 18.66 21.46 -1.90
C SER A 67 19.25 22.76 -1.36
N GLN A 68 20.22 23.35 -2.06
CA GLN A 68 20.70 24.70 -1.74
C GLN A 68 19.79 25.74 -2.41
N GLN A 69 19.26 26.66 -1.60
CA GLN A 69 18.66 27.89 -2.11
C GLN A 69 19.75 28.97 -2.18
N ARG A 70 20.07 29.44 -3.39
CA ARG A 70 21.02 30.53 -3.59
C ARG A 70 20.27 31.73 -4.17
N GLY A 71 20.18 32.82 -3.40
CA GLY A 71 19.56 34.07 -3.85
C GLY A 71 18.06 34.00 -4.19
N GLY A 72 17.28 33.17 -3.48
CA GLY A 72 15.84 33.06 -3.70
C GLY A 72 15.42 32.07 -4.79
N VAL A 73 16.37 31.53 -5.58
CA VAL A 73 16.11 30.45 -6.55
C VAL A 73 16.41 29.10 -5.90
N MET A 74 15.43 28.20 -5.91
CA MET A 74 15.62 26.77 -5.61
C MET A 74 16.47 26.17 -6.72
N VAL A 75 17.77 26.02 -6.49
CA VAL A 75 18.61 25.27 -7.43
C VAL A 75 18.29 23.81 -7.18
N GLY A 76 17.77 23.12 -8.20
CA GLY A 76 17.38 21.72 -8.08
C GLY A 76 18.50 20.87 -7.48
N GLY A 77 18.16 19.92 -6.59
CA GLY A 77 19.11 19.06 -5.87
C GLY A 77 20.08 18.28 -6.77
N SER A 78 19.83 18.24 -8.08
CA SER A 78 20.73 17.67 -9.08
C SER A 78 22.01 18.49 -9.33
N SER A 79 22.11 19.72 -8.82
CA SER A 79 23.28 20.61 -9.04
C SER A 79 24.35 20.51 -7.95
N ASN A 80 23.99 20.04 -6.75
CA ASN A 80 24.91 19.85 -5.62
C ASN A 80 24.99 18.37 -5.25
N GLN A 81 25.90 17.65 -5.89
CA GLN A 81 26.24 16.27 -5.54
C GLN A 81 27.13 16.27 -4.29
N THR A 82 26.52 16.38 -3.11
CA THR A 82 27.25 16.31 -1.84
C THR A 82 27.47 14.87 -1.35
N LEU A 83 26.71 13.90 -1.87
CA LEU A 83 26.87 12.48 -1.55
C LEU A 83 27.89 11.83 -2.48
N ARG A 84 28.88 11.16 -1.90
CA ARG A 84 29.94 10.43 -2.60
C ARG A 84 29.87 8.93 -2.29
N MET A 85 30.57 8.13 -3.10
CA MET A 85 30.73 6.70 -2.81
C MET A 85 31.48 6.45 -1.49
N GLU A 86 32.38 7.35 -1.10
CA GLU A 86 33.07 7.34 0.19
C GLU A 86 32.09 7.35 1.38
N ASP A 87 30.98 8.08 1.25
CA ASP A 87 29.95 8.14 2.31
C ASP A 87 29.21 6.81 2.45
N VAL A 88 29.04 6.07 1.35
CA VAL A 88 28.40 4.73 1.36
C VAL A 88 29.27 3.73 2.12
N GLU A 89 30.58 3.73 1.85
CA GLU A 89 31.55 2.87 2.54
C GLU A 89 31.62 3.22 4.04
N ALA A 90 31.73 4.51 4.37
CA ALA A 90 31.77 4.98 5.75
C ALA A 90 30.51 4.59 6.54
N ILE A 91 29.32 4.72 5.94
CA ILE A 91 28.06 4.31 6.58
C ILE A 91 28.02 2.79 6.76
N SER A 92 28.48 2.01 5.78
CA SER A 92 28.52 0.56 5.88
C SER A 92 29.45 0.06 6.99
N GLU A 93 30.56 0.75 7.25
CA GLU A 93 31.54 0.37 8.27
C GLU A 93 31.19 0.87 9.68
N GLN A 94 30.67 2.10 9.78
CA GLN A 94 30.45 2.76 11.07
C GLN A 94 29.07 2.46 11.67
N CYS A 95 28.07 2.12 10.85
CA CYS A 95 26.71 1.83 11.32
C CYS A 95 26.43 0.32 11.31
N SER A 96 26.62 -0.33 12.46
CA SER A 96 26.29 -1.75 12.65
C SER A 96 24.78 -2.08 12.62
N ALA A 97 23.91 -1.06 12.65
CA ALA A 97 22.46 -1.21 12.61
C ALA A 97 21.88 -1.37 11.19
N ILE A 98 22.69 -1.20 10.15
CA ILE A 98 22.25 -1.25 8.75
C ILE A 98 22.58 -2.62 8.17
N SER A 99 21.60 -3.32 7.60
CA SER A 99 21.80 -4.64 6.99
C SER A 99 22.38 -4.55 5.57
N ALA A 100 21.95 -3.54 4.81
CA ALA A 100 22.37 -3.33 3.43
C ALA A 100 22.25 -1.85 3.07
N ILE A 101 23.18 -1.36 2.24
CA ILE A 101 23.18 -0.02 1.69
C ILE A 101 23.42 -0.11 0.18
N SER A 102 22.71 0.71 -0.60
CA SER A 102 22.98 0.87 -2.02
C SER A 102 22.89 2.35 -2.40
N PRO A 103 23.87 2.88 -3.15
CA PRO A 103 23.68 4.14 -3.85
C PRO A 103 22.62 3.98 -4.93
N GLU A 104 21.82 5.02 -5.17
CA GLU A 104 20.87 5.12 -6.27
C GLU A 104 21.18 6.37 -7.10
N LEU A 105 21.41 6.19 -8.40
CA LEU A 105 21.46 7.28 -9.36
C LEU A 105 20.24 7.21 -10.27
N ARG A 106 19.43 8.27 -10.28
CA ARG A 106 18.27 8.36 -11.15
C ARG A 106 18.56 9.30 -12.32
N THR A 107 18.39 8.80 -13.54
CA THR A 107 18.52 9.60 -14.76
C THR A 107 17.35 9.32 -15.69
N SER A 108 16.95 10.29 -16.51
CA SER A 108 15.88 10.12 -17.49
C SER A 108 16.49 10.06 -18.88
N GLY A 109 16.03 9.13 -19.71
CA GLY A 109 16.53 8.94 -21.07
C GLY A 109 15.46 8.34 -21.99
N GLN A 110 15.71 8.40 -23.29
CA GLN A 110 14.90 7.66 -24.26
C GLN A 110 15.57 6.32 -24.54
N VAL A 111 14.81 5.24 -24.39
CA VAL A 111 15.24 3.90 -24.82
C VAL A 111 14.69 3.68 -26.21
N VAL A 112 15.56 3.25 -27.13
CA VAL A 112 15.22 2.95 -28.52
C VAL A 112 15.41 1.46 -28.75
N PHE A 113 14.37 0.79 -29.25
CA PHE A 113 14.43 -0.60 -29.67
C PHE A 113 13.81 -0.75 -31.06
N GLY A 114 14.65 -1.02 -32.06
CA GLY A 114 14.24 -1.05 -33.46
C GLY A 114 13.66 0.30 -33.90
N ASN A 115 12.39 0.29 -34.33
CA ASN A 115 11.67 1.49 -34.80
C ASN A 115 10.81 2.17 -33.71
N LEU A 116 10.96 1.77 -32.44
CA LEU A 116 10.22 2.31 -31.30
C LEU A 116 11.16 3.08 -30.37
N ASN A 117 10.70 4.24 -29.89
CA ASN A 117 11.34 4.97 -28.79
C ASN A 117 10.36 5.16 -27.63
N TRP A 118 10.89 5.10 -26.40
CA TRP A 118 10.09 5.31 -25.20
C TRP A 118 10.91 6.11 -24.17
N PRO A 119 10.42 7.26 -23.69
CA PRO A 119 11.05 7.96 -22.58
C PRO A 119 10.87 7.14 -21.29
N THR A 120 11.97 6.82 -20.62
CA THR A 120 11.96 6.06 -19.36
C THR A 120 12.91 6.67 -18.34
N THR A 121 12.72 6.27 -17.09
CA THR A 121 13.66 6.58 -15.99
C THR A 121 14.59 5.39 -15.80
N ILE A 122 15.88 5.65 -15.79
CA ILE A 122 16.96 4.69 -15.60
C ILE A 122 17.48 4.84 -14.17
N TYR A 123 17.57 3.71 -13.47
CA TYR A 123 18.03 3.62 -12.09
C TYR A 123 19.36 2.87 -12.07
N GLY A 124 20.44 3.56 -11.73
CA GLY A 124 21.73 2.96 -11.44
C GLY A 124 21.81 2.58 -9.96
N SER A 125 22.00 1.30 -9.65
CA SER A 125 22.12 0.78 -8.29
C SER A 125 23.17 -0.33 -8.23
N ASN A 126 23.61 -0.69 -7.02
CA ASN A 126 24.52 -1.82 -6.82
C ASN A 126 23.72 -3.12 -6.61
N ALA A 127 24.36 -4.29 -6.71
CA ALA A 127 23.72 -5.60 -6.53
C ALA A 127 23.00 -5.73 -5.17
N ALA A 128 23.54 -5.07 -4.13
CA ALA A 128 22.97 -5.01 -2.78
C ALA A 128 21.56 -4.38 -2.73
N TYR A 129 21.15 -3.60 -3.74
CA TYR A 129 19.83 -2.99 -3.81
C TYR A 129 18.68 -4.02 -3.77
N LEU A 130 18.90 -5.21 -4.33
CA LEU A 130 17.88 -6.28 -4.36
C LEU A 130 17.68 -6.95 -2.99
N ASP A 131 18.68 -6.84 -2.11
CA ASP A 131 18.68 -7.47 -0.78
C ASP A 131 18.12 -6.53 0.31
N ILE A 132 17.89 -5.25 0.00
CA ILE A 132 17.30 -4.28 0.94
C ILE A 132 15.79 -4.54 1.08
N LYS A 133 15.31 -4.83 2.29
CA LYS A 133 13.91 -5.16 2.63
C LYS A 133 13.47 -4.50 3.93
#